data_AF-B7JXY2-F1
#
_entry.id   AF-B7JXY2-F1
#
_cell.length_a   1.000
_cell.length_b   1.000
_cell.length_c   1.000
_cell.angle_alpha   90.00
_cell.angle_beta   90.00
_cell.angle_gamma   90.00
#
_symmetry.space_group_name_H-M   'P 1'
#
loop_
_entity.id
_entity.type
_entity.pdbx_description
1 polymer ?
#
loop_
_entity_poly.entity_id
_entity_poly.type
_entity_poly.pdbx_seq_one_letter_code
_entity_poly.pdbx_strand_id
1 'polypeptide(L)'
;MKFQPYLLAIAFLVGTVGICLPTKANSLQNSPIEIAQSKTPKKTYMTPQKNPNQIAVQIQDGEFFFAGMLRRTSGNMFMTQDKKVRVMYDKGTKRVVVINVVTGDEFYNYFFSTVNEGKL
;
A
#
# COMPACT_ATOMS: atom_id res chain seq x y z
N MET A 1 -11.53 -80.44 -30.65
CA MET A 1 -10.59 -79.42 -31.21
C MET A 1 -11.45 -78.24 -31.65
N LYS A 2 -11.24 -76.97 -31.31
CA LYS A 2 -10.15 -76.23 -30.67
C LYS A 2 -10.76 -74.92 -30.09
N PHE A 3 -10.41 -74.61 -28.84
CA PHE A 3 -10.03 -73.31 -28.23
C PHE A 3 -10.79 -71.98 -28.53
N GLN A 4 -11.45 -71.48 -27.47
CA GLN A 4 -11.58 -70.06 -27.03
C GLN A 4 -10.19 -69.38 -26.85
N PRO A 5 -9.99 -68.04 -26.63
CA PRO A 5 -10.79 -67.03 -25.89
C PRO A 5 -10.80 -65.61 -26.57
N TYR A 6 -11.48 -64.54 -26.09
CA TYR A 6 -11.10 -63.55 -25.05
C TYR A 6 -12.30 -62.57 -24.88
N LEU A 7 -12.83 -62.35 -23.67
CA LEU A 7 -12.56 -61.21 -22.76
C LEU A 7 -12.75 -59.81 -23.37
N LEU A 8 -13.81 -59.09 -22.97
CA LEU A 8 -13.67 -57.83 -22.21
C LEU A 8 -15.02 -57.37 -21.62
N ALA A 9 -15.09 -57.37 -20.29
CA ALA A 9 -16.04 -56.55 -19.53
C ALA A 9 -15.51 -55.11 -19.50
N ILE A 10 -16.40 -54.10 -19.44
CA ILE A 10 -16.23 -52.88 -18.63
C ILE A 10 -17.62 -52.25 -18.47
N ALA A 11 -18.11 -52.26 -17.23
CA ALA A 11 -19.14 -51.35 -16.75
C ALA A 11 -18.44 -50.04 -16.35
N PHE A 12 -19.00 -48.89 -16.73
CA PHE A 12 -18.66 -47.63 -16.06
C PHE A 12 -19.94 -46.83 -15.78
N LEU A 13 -20.31 -46.86 -14.50
CA LEU A 13 -21.20 -45.94 -13.81
C LEU A 13 -20.34 -44.75 -13.40
N VAL A 14 -20.65 -43.53 -13.86
CA VAL A 14 -20.25 -42.31 -13.13
C VAL A 14 -21.39 -41.29 -13.25
N GLY A 15 -22.26 -41.29 -12.24
CA GLY A 15 -23.10 -40.13 -11.94
C GLY A 15 -22.23 -39.07 -11.27
N THR A 16 -22.02 -37.94 -11.93
CA THR A 16 -21.38 -36.79 -11.30
C THR A 16 -22.44 -35.99 -10.56
N VAL A 17 -22.57 -36.23 -9.25
CA VAL A 17 -23.30 -35.33 -8.36
C VAL A 17 -22.38 -34.14 -8.09
N GLY A 18 -22.65 -33.02 -8.75
CA GLY A 18 -21.97 -31.76 -8.47
C GLY A 18 -22.44 -31.20 -7.13
N ILE A 19 -21.71 -31.47 -6.06
CA ILE A 19 -21.95 -30.85 -4.75
C ILE A 19 -21.44 -29.42 -4.83
N CYS A 20 -22.33 -28.46 -5.11
CA CYS A 20 -22.01 -27.05 -4.96
C CYS A 20 -22.05 -26.71 -3.47
N LEU A 21 -20.89 -26.54 -2.85
CA LEU A 21 -20.81 -26.01 -1.48
C LEU A 21 -21.36 -24.57 -1.47
N PRO A 22 -22.25 -24.19 -0.55
CA PRO A 22 -22.59 -22.80 -0.37
C PRO A 22 -21.38 -22.09 0.25
N THR A 23 -20.68 -21.28 -0.54
CA THR A 23 -19.75 -20.28 -0.02
C THR A 23 -20.56 -19.30 0.83
N LYS A 24 -20.50 -19.46 2.16
CA LYS A 24 -20.87 -18.38 3.07
C LYS A 24 -19.90 -17.22 2.81
N ALA A 25 -20.38 -16.19 2.14
CA ALA A 25 -19.72 -14.89 2.16
C ALA A 25 -19.75 -14.42 3.61
N ASN A 26 -18.59 -14.40 4.27
CA ASN A 26 -18.45 -13.66 5.51
C ASN A 26 -18.85 -12.22 5.19
N SER A 27 -19.89 -11.72 5.85
CA SER A 27 -20.21 -10.30 5.83
C SER A 27 -19.04 -9.60 6.52
N LEU A 28 -18.05 -9.19 5.73
CA LEU A 28 -17.12 -8.15 6.13
C LEU A 28 -18.00 -6.98 6.52
N GLN A 29 -18.02 -6.69 7.82
CA GLN A 29 -18.60 -5.49 8.35
C GLN A 29 -17.82 -4.35 7.68
N ASN A 30 -18.38 -3.81 6.61
CA ASN A 30 -17.91 -2.59 5.98
C ASN A 30 -18.13 -1.47 7.01
N SER A 31 -17.24 -1.37 7.99
CA SER A 31 -16.91 -0.06 8.51
C SER A 31 -16.52 0.76 7.29
N PRO A 32 -17.21 1.88 6.99
CA PRO A 32 -16.77 2.75 5.91
C PRO A 32 -15.35 3.18 6.25
N ILE A 33 -14.37 2.61 5.54
CA ILE A 33 -13.02 3.16 5.52
C ILE A 33 -13.23 4.50 4.84
N GLU A 34 -13.06 5.57 5.60
CA GLU A 34 -13.19 6.94 5.12
C GLU A 34 -12.06 7.15 4.09
N ILE A 35 -12.37 6.90 2.82
CA ILE A 35 -11.44 7.09 1.71
C ILE A 35 -11.14 8.59 1.63
N ALA A 36 -9.87 8.92 1.90
CA ALA A 36 -9.18 10.13 1.46
C ALA A 36 -9.85 11.48 1.80
N GLN A 37 -10.07 11.77 3.09
CA GLN A 37 -9.81 13.14 3.50
C GLN A 37 -8.29 13.33 3.46
N SER A 38 -7.81 14.08 2.47
CA SER A 38 -6.45 14.61 2.34
C SER A 38 -6.07 15.38 3.62
N LYS A 39 -5.72 14.65 4.67
CA LYS A 39 -5.39 15.21 5.97
C LYS A 39 -3.98 15.79 5.92
N THR A 40 -3.81 16.98 6.49
CA THR A 40 -2.50 17.54 6.78
C THR A 40 -2.13 17.19 8.22
N PRO A 41 -0.95 16.61 8.49
CA PRO A 41 -0.52 16.32 9.85
C PRO A 41 -0.29 17.61 10.64
N LYS A 42 -0.44 17.56 11.98
CA LYS A 42 -0.28 18.73 12.85
C LYS A 42 1.09 19.41 12.70
N LYS A 43 2.16 18.63 12.53
CA LYS A 43 3.52 19.14 12.36
C LYS A 43 4.26 18.33 11.30
N THR A 44 4.95 19.05 10.43
CA THR A 44 5.94 18.50 9.49
C THR A 44 7.18 19.39 9.53
N TYR A 45 8.33 18.77 9.64
CA TYR A 45 9.62 19.42 9.49
C TYR A 45 10.40 18.70 8.40
N MET A 46 10.94 19.46 7.44
CA MET A 46 11.85 18.93 6.44
C MET A 46 13.07 19.83 6.34
N THR A 47 14.23 19.24 6.57
CA THR A 47 15.51 19.96 6.60
C THR A 47 16.40 19.42 5.48
N PRO A 48 16.65 20.19 4.42
CA PRO A 48 17.65 19.85 3.41
C PRO A 48 19.02 19.60 4.06
N GLN A 49 19.72 18.56 3.60
CA GLN A 49 21.02 18.18 4.16
C GLN A 49 22.17 18.70 3.31
N LYS A 50 23.42 18.55 3.81
CA LYS A 50 24.63 18.86 3.03
C LYS A 50 24.66 18.14 1.68
N ASN A 51 24.17 16.89 1.64
CA ASN A 51 23.96 16.17 0.39
C ASN A 51 22.63 16.61 -0.25
N PRO A 52 22.63 17.18 -1.47
CA PRO A 52 21.41 17.69 -2.12
C PRO A 52 20.41 16.59 -2.53
N ASN A 53 20.79 15.32 -2.39
CA ASN A 53 19.94 14.15 -2.60
C ASN A 53 19.33 13.64 -1.29
N GLN A 54 19.46 14.37 -0.19
CA GLN A 54 18.97 13.99 1.12
C GLN A 54 18.18 15.11 1.80
N ILE A 55 17.06 14.75 2.42
CA ILE A 55 16.22 15.64 3.22
C ILE A 55 15.84 14.89 4.49
N ALA A 56 16.19 15.42 5.66
CA ALA A 56 15.70 14.87 6.91
C ALA A 56 14.22 15.25 7.06
N VAL A 57 13.37 14.30 7.43
CA VAL A 57 11.93 14.51 7.60
C VAL A 57 11.49 14.08 8.99
N GLN A 58 10.58 14.85 9.58
CA GLN A 58 9.83 14.48 10.78
C GLN A 58 8.35 14.87 10.59
N ILE A 59 7.45 13.94 10.88
CA ILE A 59 5.99 14.13 10.81
C ILE A 59 5.38 13.69 12.14
N GLN A 60 4.52 14.53 12.71
CA GLN A 60 3.85 14.27 13.99
C GLN A 60 2.37 14.65 13.93
N ASP A 61 1.51 13.72 14.31
CA ASP A 61 0.06 13.94 14.46
C ASP A 61 -0.56 12.97 15.49
N GLY A 62 -0.91 13.48 16.67
CA GLY A 62 -1.40 12.63 17.76
C GLY A 62 -0.31 11.62 18.20
N GLU A 63 -0.65 10.34 18.19
CA GLU A 63 0.27 9.23 18.48
C GLU A 63 1.13 8.83 17.28
N PHE A 64 0.78 9.29 16.07
CA PHE A 64 1.57 9.03 14.89
C PHE A 64 2.85 9.88 14.91
N PHE A 65 4.00 9.21 14.79
CA PHE A 65 5.31 9.82 14.66
C PHE A 65 6.14 9.09 13.62
N PHE A 66 6.70 9.85 12.69
CA PHE A 66 7.66 9.36 11.70
C PHE A 66 8.87 10.28 11.65
N ALA A 67 10.07 9.70 11.65
CA ALA A 67 11.32 10.43 11.42
C ALA A 67 12.25 9.59 10.54
N GLY A 68 12.87 10.24 9.55
CA GLY A 68 13.72 9.51 8.60
C GLY A 68 14.52 10.42 7.68
N MET A 69 15.26 9.80 6.77
CA MET A 69 16.02 10.47 5.73
C MET A 69 15.42 10.16 4.36
N LEU A 70 14.78 11.14 3.75
CA LEU A 70 14.33 11.08 2.36
C LEU A 70 15.54 11.08 1.44
N ARG A 71 15.60 10.12 0.52
CA ARG A 71 16.64 10.02 -0.51
C ARG A 71 16.03 10.30 -1.87
N ARG A 72 16.73 11.07 -2.70
CA ARG A 72 16.29 11.34 -4.08
C ARG A 72 16.24 10.03 -4.86
N THR A 73 15.13 9.77 -5.53
CA THR A 73 14.93 8.58 -6.38
C THR A 73 15.05 8.93 -7.85
N SER A 74 14.36 9.99 -8.30
CA SER A 74 14.44 10.50 -9.67
C SER A 74 13.91 11.93 -9.73
N GLY A 75 14.49 12.78 -10.58
CA GLY A 75 14.02 14.16 -10.77
C GLY A 75 13.83 14.87 -9.44
N ASN A 76 12.63 15.38 -9.17
CA ASN A 76 12.27 16.06 -7.92
C ASN A 76 11.73 15.13 -6.82
N MET A 77 11.67 13.82 -7.06
CA MET A 77 11.13 12.83 -6.14
C MET A 77 12.15 12.39 -5.10
N PHE A 78 11.72 12.41 -3.84
CA PHE A 78 12.43 11.85 -2.71
C PHE A 78 11.54 10.88 -1.99
N MET A 79 12.15 9.84 -1.42
CA MET A 79 11.41 8.81 -0.68
C MET A 79 12.23 8.28 0.48
N THR A 80 11.53 7.88 1.53
CA THR A 80 12.04 7.02 2.58
C THR A 80 10.95 6.03 2.96
N GLN A 81 11.36 4.87 3.48
CA GLN A 81 10.41 3.83 3.85
C GLN A 81 10.99 3.02 5.01
N ASP A 82 10.14 2.70 5.98
CA ASP A 82 10.40 1.68 7.00
C ASP A 82 9.42 0.48 6.82
N LYS A 83 9.30 -0.38 7.85
CA LYS A 83 8.43 -1.56 7.78
C LYS A 83 6.92 -1.24 7.76
N LYS A 84 6.52 -0.02 8.15
CA LYS A 84 5.13 0.38 8.35
C LYS A 84 4.72 1.55 7.45
N VAL A 85 5.64 2.48 7.19
CA VAL A 85 5.34 3.76 6.56
C VAL A 85 6.31 4.03 5.41
N ARG A 86 5.76 4.49 4.29
CA ARG A 86 6.50 5.11 3.19
C ARG A 86 6.15 6.59 3.15
N VAL A 87 7.17 7.45 3.10
CA VAL A 87 7.00 8.89 2.89
C VAL A 87 7.62 9.24 1.56
N MET A 88 6.85 9.90 0.71
CA MET A 88 7.25 10.41 -0.59
C MET A 88 7.11 11.93 -0.61
N TYR A 89 8.09 12.62 -1.17
CA TYR A 89 8.07 14.06 -1.33
C TYR A 89 8.49 14.42 -2.75
N ASP A 90 7.60 15.09 -3.49
CA ASP A 90 7.93 15.75 -4.74
C ASP A 90 8.28 17.20 -4.46
N LYS A 91 9.56 17.53 -4.57
CA LYS A 91 10.05 18.91 -4.36
C LYS A 91 9.52 19.90 -5.41
N GLY A 92 9.17 19.44 -6.61
CA GLY A 92 8.70 20.28 -7.70
C GLY A 92 7.25 20.73 -7.49
N THR A 93 6.39 19.80 -7.08
CA THR A 93 4.98 20.09 -6.77
C THR A 93 4.74 20.40 -5.30
N LYS A 94 5.78 20.32 -4.45
CA LYS A 94 5.72 20.49 -2.99
C LYS A 94 4.79 19.47 -2.31
N ARG A 95 4.53 18.33 -2.95
CA ARG A 95 3.54 17.36 -2.49
C ARG A 95 4.19 16.30 -1.61
N VAL A 96 3.61 16.04 -0.45
CA VAL A 96 3.98 14.96 0.47
C VAL A 96 2.88 13.92 0.48
N VAL A 97 3.27 12.66 0.35
CA VAL A 97 2.36 11.51 0.45
C VAL A 97 2.94 10.53 1.47
N VAL A 98 2.09 10.08 2.39
CA VAL A 98 2.45 9.12 3.45
C VAL A 98 1.54 7.91 3.33
N ILE A 99 2.12 6.73 3.17
CA ILE A 99 1.40 5.48 2.87
C ILE A 99 1.72 4.43 3.93
N ASN A 100 0.70 3.69 4.36
CA ASN A 100 0.87 2.44 5.09
C ASN A 100 1.44 1.37 4.15
N VAL A 101 2.64 0.88 4.43
CA VAL A 101 3.30 -0.12 3.58
C VAL A 101 2.59 -1.47 3.60
N VAL A 102 1.90 -1.80 4.69
CA VAL A 102 1.24 -3.11 4.88
C VAL A 102 -0.09 -3.14 4.15
N THR A 103 -0.92 -2.10 4.30
CA THR A 103 -2.27 -2.06 3.72
C THR A 103 -2.31 -1.38 2.36
N GLY A 104 -1.33 -0.52 2.06
CA GLY A 104 -1.32 0.32 0.86
C GLY A 104 -2.11 1.62 1.00
N ASP A 105 -2.76 1.85 2.14
CA ASP A 105 -3.61 3.03 2.35
C ASP A 105 -2.79 4.32 2.50
N GLU A 106 -3.30 5.41 1.92
CA GLU A 106 -2.75 6.75 2.16
C GLU A 106 -3.19 7.29 3.52
N PHE A 107 -2.23 7.64 4.38
CA PHE A 107 -2.47 8.33 5.64
C PHE A 107 -2.58 9.85 5.46
N TYR A 108 -1.71 10.41 4.63
CA TYR A 108 -1.61 11.85 4.41
C TYR A 108 -1.26 12.13 2.96
N ASN A 109 -1.84 13.20 2.42
CA ASN A 109 -1.58 13.69 1.08
C ASN A 109 -1.73 15.21 1.13
N TYR A 110 -0.64 15.97 1.15
CA TYR A 110 -0.70 17.41 1.46
C TYR A 110 0.45 18.18 0.80
N PHE A 111 0.33 19.50 0.78
CA PHE A 111 1.39 20.39 0.32
C PHE A 111 2.28 20.83 1.48
N PHE A 112 3.60 20.79 1.27
CA PHE A 112 4.61 21.26 2.22
C PHE A 112 5.77 21.89 1.44
N SER A 113 6.17 23.10 1.83
CA SER A 113 7.34 23.75 1.28
C SER A 113 8.47 23.83 2.30
N THR A 114 9.67 23.43 1.89
CA THR A 114 10.89 23.57 2.69
C THR A 114 11.43 25.00 2.71
N VAL A 115 10.96 25.86 1.79
CA VAL A 115 11.33 27.27 1.76
C VAL A 115 10.27 28.06 2.52
N ASN A 116 10.70 29.02 3.32
CA ASN A 116 9.78 29.95 3.95
C ASN A 116 9.27 30.88 2.84
N GLU A 117 8.06 30.65 2.35
CA GLU A 117 7.49 31.35 1.17
C GLU A 117 7.01 32.77 1.48
N GLY A 118 7.38 33.32 2.64
CA GLY A 118 6.92 34.62 3.11
C GLY A 118 5.54 34.51 3.74
N LYS A 119 5.47 34.78 5.05
CA LYS A 119 4.21 35.29 5.61
C LYS A 119 4.05 36.70 5.04
N LEU A 120 2.96 36.93 4.29
CA LEU A 120 2.49 38.28 3.98
C LEU A 120 2.06 38.97 5.28
#